data_AF-A0A8T7MA85-F1
#
_entry.id   AF-A0A8T7MA85-F1
#
_cell.length_a   1.000
_cell.length_b   1.000
_cell.length_c   1.000
_cell.angle_alpha   90.00
_cell.angle_beta   90.00
_cell.angle_gamma   90.00
#
_symmetry.space_group_name_H-M   'P 1'
#
loop_
_entity.id
_entity.type
_entity.pdbx_description
1 polymer ?
#
loop_
_entity_poly.entity_id
_entity_poly.type
_entity_poly.pdbx_seq_one_letter_code
_entity_poly.pdbx_strand_id
1 'polypeptide(L)'
;MAKHRAISRRRFLKYGIVGMAGLAGLNSLTNITRVLAQNPIPIENLQPGTTNWQITKYSTDANLEITGYAAATSVNIGSSLNFYVSVNVAQTYTIEIYRMGWYGGTGGRLLQSIGSLSGINQTVPTPDTLGTVACNWSLSYTLNVPATGWTTGAYLAKLTNANGFQNYIYFVVRDDSSNADLLFKCSVNTYQAYNYFGGKSLYPDDSVNKVGARKVSFDRPLNNYASTFFTSWEMPLLRFIEKNGYNVSYCTDIDLHSNATLLASHKALLSTGHDEYWSGAMYDNALASRNAGKHLLSLGLTPYIGKFGWRTTTG
;
A
#
# COMPACT_ATOMS: atom_id res chain seq x y z
N MET A 1 -6.00 -39.57 54.65
CA MET A 1 -7.09 -38.59 54.41
C MET A 1 -6.70 -37.27 55.06
N ALA A 2 -6.30 -36.27 54.28
CA ALA A 2 -6.22 -34.89 54.76
C ALA A 2 -6.49 -33.95 53.58
N LYS A 3 -7.47 -33.07 53.81
CA LYS A 3 -8.23 -32.31 52.81
C LYS A 3 -7.46 -31.11 52.24
N HIS A 4 -7.80 -30.80 50.99
CA HIS A 4 -7.45 -29.60 50.24
C HIS A 4 -7.64 -28.29 51.00
N ARG A 5 -6.66 -27.38 50.86
CA ARG A 5 -6.82 -25.93 51.09
C ARG A 5 -7.40 -25.29 49.83
N ALA A 6 -8.33 -24.36 50.04
CA ALA A 6 -8.90 -23.51 49.01
C ALA A 6 -8.50 -22.04 49.24
N ILE A 7 -8.40 -21.29 48.13
CA ILE A 7 -8.61 -19.83 47.94
C ILE A 7 -7.47 -18.91 48.45
N SER A 8 -7.10 -17.77 47.83
CA SER A 8 -7.08 -17.26 46.45
C SER A 8 -6.30 -15.92 46.45
N ARG A 9 -5.89 -15.48 45.26
CA ARG A 9 -5.74 -14.09 44.75
C ARG A 9 -4.66 -13.13 45.28
N ARG A 10 -3.89 -12.62 44.29
CA ARG A 10 -3.21 -11.32 44.14
C ARG A 10 -1.84 -11.11 44.80
N ARG A 11 -0.81 -10.89 43.96
CA ARG A 11 0.06 -9.67 43.83
C ARG A 11 1.35 -10.06 43.08
N PHE A 12 1.63 -9.45 41.93
CA PHE A 12 2.42 -8.22 41.70
C PHE A 12 3.92 -8.36 42.01
N LEU A 13 4.71 -8.25 40.92
CA LEU A 13 6.14 -7.94 40.75
C LEU A 13 7.12 -8.16 41.91
N LYS A 14 8.16 -8.95 41.63
CA LYS A 14 9.57 -8.65 41.95
C LYS A 14 10.47 -9.76 41.37
N TYR A 15 11.06 -9.51 40.21
CA TYR A 15 12.33 -10.16 39.87
C TYR A 15 13.41 -9.09 39.92
N GLY A 16 14.14 -9.11 41.04
CA GLY A 16 15.42 -8.44 41.16
C GLY A 16 16.43 -9.16 40.27
N ILE A 17 17.14 -8.37 39.48
CA ILE A 17 18.37 -8.78 38.82
C ILE A 17 19.46 -8.70 39.89
N VAL A 18 20.08 -9.82 40.26
CA VAL A 18 21.54 -9.93 40.49
C VAL A 18 21.96 -11.39 40.37
N GLY A 19 22.95 -11.68 39.50
CA GLY A 19 23.84 -12.83 39.68
C GLY A 19 24.16 -13.66 38.43
N MET A 20 25.21 -13.25 37.71
CA MET A 20 25.94 -14.00 36.66
C MET A 20 25.25 -14.27 35.31
N ALA A 21 25.33 -13.30 34.41
CA ALA A 21 25.22 -13.52 32.96
C ALA A 21 26.22 -12.61 32.20
N GLY A 22 27.49 -12.64 32.59
CA GLY A 22 28.57 -12.01 31.84
C GLY A 22 28.91 -12.86 30.61
N LEU A 23 28.93 -12.23 29.43
CA LEU A 23 29.18 -12.79 28.09
C LEU A 23 28.06 -13.55 27.36
N ALA A 24 27.26 -14.42 27.99
CA ALA A 24 26.21 -15.15 27.25
C ALA A 24 24.97 -14.30 26.90
N GLY A 25 24.65 -13.30 27.74
CA GLY A 25 23.50 -12.39 27.54
C GLY A 25 23.74 -11.33 26.45
N LEU A 26 24.98 -10.89 26.26
CA LEU A 26 25.35 -9.91 25.22
C LEU A 26 25.23 -10.50 23.81
N ASN A 27 25.67 -11.75 23.61
CA ASN A 27 25.52 -12.46 22.33
C ASN A 27 24.06 -12.82 22.00
N SER A 28 23.24 -13.07 23.03
CA SER A 28 21.81 -13.35 22.85
C SER A 28 21.02 -12.09 22.48
N LEU A 29 21.34 -10.94 23.10
CA LEU A 29 20.73 -9.66 22.75
C LEU A 29 21.19 -9.17 21.36
N THR A 30 22.46 -9.30 20.99
CA THR A 30 22.93 -8.93 19.64
C THR A 30 22.35 -9.84 18.55
N ASN A 31 22.19 -11.14 18.79
CA ASN A 31 21.54 -12.04 17.84
C ASN A 31 20.03 -11.77 17.69
N ILE A 32 19.31 -11.48 18.79
CA ILE A 32 17.91 -11.05 18.71
C ILE A 32 17.79 -9.73 17.94
N THR A 33 18.68 -8.76 18.20
CA THR A 33 18.70 -7.49 17.46
C THR A 33 19.03 -7.70 15.98
N ARG A 34 19.89 -8.66 15.64
CA ARG A 34 20.28 -9.00 14.25
C ARG A 34 19.18 -9.75 13.49
N VAL A 35 18.46 -10.66 14.15
CA VAL A 35 17.30 -11.37 13.59
C VAL A 35 16.10 -10.43 13.43
N LEU A 36 15.86 -9.54 14.41
CA LEU A 36 14.85 -8.49 14.33
C LEU A 36 15.22 -7.40 13.31
N ALA A 37 16.51 -7.11 13.11
CA ALA A 37 16.98 -6.24 12.02
C ALA A 37 16.81 -6.88 10.64
N GLN A 38 16.66 -8.20 10.54
CA GLN A 38 16.50 -8.92 9.27
C GLN A 38 15.05 -9.00 8.78
N ASN A 39 14.08 -8.87 9.70
CA ASN A 39 12.66 -8.83 9.38
C ASN A 39 11.98 -7.73 10.20
N PRO A 40 11.66 -6.57 9.60
CA PRO A 40 11.07 -5.45 10.32
C PRO A 40 9.58 -5.69 10.70
N ILE A 41 8.91 -6.67 10.09
CA ILE A 41 7.46 -6.86 10.19
C ILE A 41 6.99 -7.21 11.63
N PRO A 42 7.63 -8.12 12.38
CA PRO A 42 7.26 -8.35 13.78
C PRO A 42 7.40 -7.11 14.65
N ILE A 43 8.45 -6.29 14.46
CA ILE A 43 8.65 -5.05 15.23
C ILE A 43 7.57 -4.03 14.88
N GLU A 44 7.28 -3.88 13.59
CA GLU A 44 6.23 -3.00 13.09
C GLU A 44 4.86 -3.40 13.67
N ASN A 45 4.56 -4.69 13.75
CA ASN A 45 3.30 -5.19 14.30
C ASN A 45 3.10 -4.97 15.80
N LEU A 46 4.18 -4.67 16.55
CA LEU A 46 4.07 -4.29 17.97
C LEU A 46 3.62 -2.83 18.15
N GLN A 47 3.58 -2.05 17.08
CA GLN A 47 3.22 -0.64 17.13
C GLN A 47 1.70 -0.48 17.31
N PRO A 48 1.24 0.60 17.98
CA PRO A 48 -0.19 0.83 18.16
C PRO A 48 -0.91 0.97 16.82
N GLY A 49 -1.87 0.09 16.59
CA GLY A 49 -2.77 0.18 15.44
C GLY A 49 -4.06 0.94 15.73
N THR A 50 -4.82 1.22 14.69
CA THR A 50 -6.11 1.94 14.75
C THR A 50 -7.02 1.50 13.61
N THR A 51 -8.33 1.64 13.78
CA THR A 51 -9.33 1.50 12.70
C THR A 51 -9.65 2.82 12.02
N ASN A 52 -9.08 3.94 12.48
CA ASN A 52 -9.36 5.28 11.94
C ASN A 52 -8.94 5.45 10.48
N TRP A 53 -8.17 4.52 9.91
CA TRP A 53 -7.92 4.50 8.47
C TRP A 53 -9.22 4.33 7.69
N GLN A 54 -10.25 3.65 8.23
CA GLN A 54 -11.53 3.40 7.55
C GLN A 54 -12.30 4.70 7.27
N ILE A 55 -12.81 4.84 6.04
CA ILE A 55 -13.67 5.96 5.67
C ILE A 55 -15.04 5.80 6.33
N THR A 56 -15.47 6.86 7.02
CA THR A 56 -16.80 6.95 7.64
C THR A 56 -17.76 7.84 6.86
N LYS A 57 -17.24 8.76 6.04
CA LYS A 57 -18.02 9.62 5.16
C LYS A 57 -17.33 9.74 3.80
N TYR A 58 -17.73 8.88 2.87
CA TYR A 58 -17.18 8.85 1.52
C TYR A 58 -17.47 10.14 0.76
N SER A 59 -16.44 10.70 0.12
CA SER A 59 -16.66 11.56 -1.04
C SER A 59 -17.27 10.73 -2.17
N THR A 60 -18.26 11.28 -2.85
CA THR A 60 -18.97 10.61 -3.94
C THR A 60 -18.24 10.82 -5.26
N ASP A 61 -18.27 9.81 -6.14
CA ASP A 61 -17.68 9.90 -7.48
C ASP A 61 -18.34 10.98 -8.36
N ALA A 62 -19.56 11.42 -8.01
CA ALA A 62 -20.31 12.44 -8.72
C ALA A 62 -19.99 13.87 -8.26
N ASN A 63 -19.92 14.10 -6.95
CA ASN A 63 -19.72 15.46 -6.40
C ASN A 63 -18.24 15.80 -6.18
N LEU A 64 -17.38 14.79 -6.04
CA LEU A 64 -15.94 14.94 -5.80
C LEU A 64 -15.62 15.93 -4.66
N GLU A 65 -16.32 15.80 -3.53
CA GLU A 65 -16.14 16.65 -2.34
C GLU A 65 -14.68 16.73 -1.89
N ILE A 66 -13.94 15.62 -1.99
CA ILE A 66 -12.48 15.59 -1.96
C ILE A 66 -11.97 14.34 -2.67
N THR A 67 -10.93 14.48 -3.49
CA THR A 67 -10.28 13.34 -4.15
C THR A 67 -8.84 13.66 -4.48
N GLY A 68 -8.01 12.64 -4.70
CA GLY A 68 -6.62 12.86 -5.06
C GLY A 68 -5.92 11.64 -5.64
N TYR A 69 -4.71 11.87 -6.12
CA TYR A 69 -3.81 10.83 -6.61
C TYR A 69 -2.36 11.19 -6.32
N ALA A 70 -1.48 10.19 -6.39
CA ALA A 70 -0.04 10.37 -6.26
C ALA A 70 0.64 10.42 -7.62
N ALA A 71 1.78 11.11 -7.71
CA ALA A 71 2.60 11.18 -8.93
C ALA A 71 3.19 9.83 -9.37
N ALA A 72 3.25 8.86 -8.47
CA ALA A 72 3.72 7.51 -8.72
C ALA A 72 2.97 6.52 -7.84
N THR A 73 2.91 5.25 -8.26
CA THR A 73 2.27 4.16 -7.52
C THR A 73 3.07 3.73 -6.29
N SER A 74 4.36 4.07 -6.23
CA SER A 74 5.26 3.68 -5.16
C SER A 74 6.44 4.64 -5.01
N VAL A 75 7.01 4.69 -3.81
CA VAL A 75 8.15 5.53 -3.43
C VAL A 75 9.10 4.75 -2.53
N ASN A 76 10.41 4.91 -2.70
CA ASN A 76 11.37 4.27 -1.81
C ASN A 76 11.51 5.04 -0.49
N ILE A 77 11.88 4.35 0.59
CA ILE A 77 12.31 5.02 1.84
C ILE A 77 13.39 6.07 1.55
N GLY A 78 13.35 7.19 2.27
CA GLY A 78 14.26 8.33 2.06
C GLY A 78 13.97 9.16 0.80
N SER A 79 12.97 8.82 0.00
CA SER A 79 12.56 9.58 -1.18
C SER A 79 11.27 10.38 -0.92
N SER A 80 10.81 11.14 -1.91
CA SER A 80 9.57 11.92 -1.82
C SER A 80 8.52 11.50 -2.85
N LEU A 81 7.26 11.72 -2.51
CA LEU A 81 6.10 11.42 -3.35
C LEU A 81 5.16 12.62 -3.37
N ASN A 82 4.84 13.10 -4.57
CA ASN A 82 3.92 14.21 -4.76
C ASN A 82 2.47 13.72 -4.76
N PHE A 83 1.60 14.48 -4.10
CA PHE A 83 0.15 14.31 -4.08
C PHE A 83 -0.55 15.49 -4.75
N TYR A 84 -1.59 15.15 -5.49
CA TYR A 84 -2.47 16.08 -6.19
C TYR A 84 -3.88 15.88 -5.65
N VAL A 85 -4.46 16.95 -5.10
CA VAL A 85 -5.74 16.90 -4.39
C VAL A 85 -6.67 17.97 -4.96
N SER A 86 -7.92 17.60 -5.20
CA SER A 86 -8.99 18.51 -5.60
C SER A 86 -10.10 18.45 -4.55
N VAL A 87 -10.67 19.61 -4.24
CA VAL A 87 -11.91 19.76 -3.45
C VAL A 87 -12.93 20.47 -4.32
N ASN A 88 -14.18 20.00 -4.35
CA ASN A 88 -15.19 20.59 -5.24
C ASN A 88 -15.46 22.08 -4.96
N VAL A 89 -15.42 22.49 -3.69
CA VAL A 89 -15.48 23.87 -3.22
C VAL A 89 -14.17 24.16 -2.49
N ALA A 90 -13.52 25.28 -2.81
CA ALA A 90 -12.27 25.69 -2.16
C ALA A 90 -12.45 25.76 -0.65
N GLN A 91 -11.66 24.97 0.07
CA GLN A 91 -11.77 24.78 1.52
C GLN A 91 -10.48 24.15 2.06
N THR A 92 -10.35 24.05 3.37
CA THR A 92 -9.23 23.30 3.96
C THR A 92 -9.48 21.80 3.97
N TYR A 93 -8.39 21.04 3.99
CA TYR A 93 -8.41 19.59 4.17
C TYR A 93 -7.19 19.12 4.96
N THR A 94 -7.22 17.87 5.42
CA THR A 94 -6.09 17.18 6.06
C THR A 94 -5.74 15.90 5.31
N ILE A 95 -4.52 15.41 5.53
CA ILE A 95 -4.03 14.11 5.06
C ILE A 95 -3.55 13.32 6.28
N GLU A 96 -4.08 12.13 6.48
CA GLU A 96 -3.56 11.17 7.46
C GLU A 96 -2.91 10.01 6.72
N ILE A 97 -1.62 9.75 7.00
CA ILE A 97 -0.86 8.65 6.38
C ILE A 97 -0.93 7.42 7.28
N TYR A 98 -1.45 6.33 6.74
CA TYR A 98 -1.51 5.04 7.39
C TYR A 98 -0.62 4.02 6.67
N ARG A 99 0.18 3.28 7.43
CA ARG A 99 0.73 2.00 6.96
C ARG A 99 -0.32 0.92 7.22
N MET A 100 -0.60 0.11 6.22
CA MET A 100 -1.56 -0.98 6.30
C MET A 100 -0.86 -2.26 6.75
N GLY A 101 -1.52 -3.04 7.61
CA GLY A 101 -0.86 -4.17 8.27
C GLY A 101 -1.72 -4.91 9.28
N TRP A 102 -1.11 -5.81 10.07
CA TRP A 102 -1.86 -6.60 11.05
C TRP A 102 -2.27 -5.80 12.30
N TYR A 103 -1.30 -5.20 12.99
CA TYR A 103 -1.47 -4.34 14.18
C TYR A 103 -2.54 -4.83 15.18
N GLY A 104 -2.42 -6.09 15.62
CA GLY A 104 -3.36 -6.68 16.59
C GLY A 104 -4.80 -6.83 16.10
N GLY A 105 -5.04 -6.73 14.78
CA GLY A 105 -6.36 -6.86 14.19
C GLY A 105 -6.98 -5.55 13.70
N THR A 106 -6.35 -4.40 13.97
CA THR A 106 -6.92 -3.08 13.63
C THR A 106 -6.74 -2.68 12.17
N GLY A 107 -5.76 -3.27 11.47
CA GLY A 107 -5.63 -3.14 10.01
C GLY A 107 -4.74 -1.98 9.52
N GLY A 108 -4.38 -1.02 10.39
CA GLY A 108 -3.49 0.06 10.01
C GLY A 108 -2.89 0.80 11.21
N ARG A 109 -1.77 1.47 10.97
CA ARG A 109 -1.09 2.35 11.94
C ARG A 109 -1.02 3.76 11.37
N LEU A 110 -1.47 4.74 12.15
CA LEU A 110 -1.28 6.15 11.81
C LEU A 110 0.20 6.50 11.98
N LEU A 111 0.82 7.00 10.92
CA LEU A 111 2.23 7.42 10.94
C LEU A 111 2.38 8.93 11.01
N GLN A 112 1.50 9.67 10.33
CA GLN A 112 1.60 11.11 10.22
C GLN A 112 0.23 11.73 9.96
N SER A 113 -0.05 12.86 10.60
CA SER A 113 -1.18 13.74 10.27
C SER A 113 -0.62 15.05 9.71
N ILE A 114 -1.16 15.49 8.58
CA ILE A 114 -0.73 16.67 7.82
C ILE A 114 -1.93 17.61 7.69
N GLY A 115 -1.70 18.89 7.97
CA GLY A 115 -2.67 19.94 7.71
C GLY A 115 -2.84 20.93 8.87
N SER A 116 -3.78 21.86 8.76
CA SER A 116 -4.71 22.03 7.62
C SER A 116 -4.02 22.55 6.35
N LEU A 117 -4.34 21.98 5.19
CA LEU A 117 -3.88 22.40 3.86
C LEU A 117 -5.00 23.15 3.13
N SER A 118 -4.65 24.13 2.29
CA SER A 118 -5.60 24.81 1.41
C SER A 118 -5.88 23.95 0.18
N GLY A 119 -7.15 23.61 -0.05
CA GLY A 119 -7.62 22.91 -1.24
C GLY A 119 -8.30 23.85 -2.21
N ILE A 120 -8.09 23.59 -3.50
CA ILE A 120 -8.77 24.27 -4.62
C ILE A 120 -9.52 23.25 -5.47
N ASN A 121 -10.50 23.73 -6.23
CA ASN A 121 -11.11 22.93 -7.29
C ASN A 121 -10.14 22.83 -8.46
N GLN A 122 -9.75 21.60 -8.80
CA GLN A 122 -8.95 21.29 -9.97
C GLN A 122 -9.80 20.49 -10.96
N THR A 123 -9.85 20.96 -12.22
CA THR A 123 -10.75 20.45 -13.25
C THR A 123 -10.47 18.99 -13.60
N VAL A 124 -11.51 18.17 -13.73
CA VAL A 124 -11.42 16.85 -14.36
C VAL A 124 -11.53 17.03 -15.88
N PRO A 125 -10.50 16.67 -16.66
CA PRO A 125 -10.54 16.86 -18.11
C PRO A 125 -11.49 15.86 -18.77
N THR A 126 -12.01 16.24 -19.93
CA THR A 126 -12.76 15.32 -20.79
C THR A 126 -11.84 14.21 -21.31
N PRO A 127 -12.33 12.96 -21.43
CA PRO A 127 -11.53 11.88 -22.00
C PRO A 127 -11.04 12.20 -23.43
N ASP A 128 -9.81 11.77 -23.75
CA ASP A 128 -9.27 11.89 -25.11
C ASP A 128 -9.88 10.87 -26.09
N THR A 129 -9.38 10.82 -27.33
CA THR A 129 -9.85 9.89 -28.38
C THR A 129 -9.64 8.41 -28.04
N LEU A 130 -8.74 8.09 -27.10
CA LEU A 130 -8.51 6.75 -26.59
C LEU A 130 -9.28 6.49 -25.28
N GLY A 131 -10.03 7.47 -24.78
CA GLY A 131 -10.73 7.42 -23.50
C GLY A 131 -9.83 7.68 -22.29
N THR A 132 -8.59 8.16 -22.50
CA THR A 132 -7.70 8.50 -21.39
C THR A 132 -8.17 9.76 -20.68
N VAL A 133 -8.26 9.68 -19.35
CA VAL A 133 -8.42 10.83 -18.46
C VAL A 133 -7.12 10.98 -17.69
N ALA A 134 -6.45 12.12 -17.83
CA ALA A 134 -5.23 12.45 -17.09
C ALA A 134 -5.38 13.88 -16.56
N CYS A 135 -5.53 14.02 -15.24
CA CYS A 135 -5.92 15.26 -14.58
C CYS A 135 -4.89 16.37 -14.72
N ASN A 136 -3.60 16.04 -14.69
CA ASN A 136 -2.49 17.02 -14.73
C ASN A 136 -2.68 18.17 -13.72
N TRP A 137 -3.19 17.83 -12.53
CA TRP A 137 -3.44 18.78 -11.47
C TRP A 137 -2.14 19.41 -10.96
N SER A 138 -2.26 20.61 -10.42
CA SER A 138 -1.18 21.31 -9.73
C SER A 138 -0.84 20.62 -8.41
N LEU A 139 0.45 20.59 -8.08
CA LEU A 139 1.00 19.98 -6.87
C LEU A 139 0.29 20.52 -5.63
N SER A 140 -0.20 19.62 -4.78
CA SER A 140 -0.89 19.98 -3.54
C SER A 140 -0.04 19.73 -2.30
N TYR A 141 0.74 18.65 -2.30
CA TYR A 141 1.63 18.31 -1.19
C TYR A 141 2.75 17.38 -1.64
N THR A 142 3.94 17.50 -1.04
CA THR A 142 5.04 16.55 -1.22
C THR A 142 5.26 15.79 0.09
N LEU A 143 4.98 14.49 0.08
CA LEU A 143 5.28 13.60 1.19
C LEU A 143 6.78 13.24 1.15
N ASN A 144 7.50 13.56 2.22
CA ASN A 144 8.87 13.10 2.41
C ASN A 144 8.85 11.82 3.24
N VAL A 145 9.19 10.68 2.63
CA VAL A 145 9.28 9.41 3.34
C VAL A 145 10.62 9.38 4.09
N PRO A 146 10.64 9.23 5.42
CA PRO A 146 11.87 9.15 6.18
C PRO A 146 12.75 7.99 5.69
N ALA A 147 14.08 8.18 5.74
CA ALA A 147 15.04 7.11 5.45
C ALA A 147 15.00 5.98 6.50
N THR A 148 14.45 6.26 7.69
CA THR A 148 14.35 5.31 8.81
C THR A 148 13.02 5.46 9.53
N GLY A 149 12.50 4.38 10.11
CA GLY A 149 11.31 4.38 10.97
C GLY A 149 10.00 4.11 10.24
N TRP A 150 9.99 4.19 8.92
CA TRP A 150 8.91 3.66 8.08
C TRP A 150 9.29 2.27 7.59
N THR A 151 8.36 1.32 7.71
CA THR A 151 8.54 -0.07 7.28
C THR A 151 7.89 -0.24 5.92
N THR A 152 8.56 -0.88 4.94
CA THR A 152 7.96 -1.19 3.64
C THR A 152 6.56 -1.79 3.77
N GLY A 153 5.65 -1.40 2.87
CA GLY A 153 4.23 -1.71 3.04
C GLY A 153 3.34 -1.07 1.99
N ALA A 154 2.07 -1.46 2.01
CA ALA A 154 0.98 -0.72 1.39
C ALA A 154 0.54 0.42 2.32
N TYR A 155 0.31 1.61 1.75
CA TYR A 155 0.00 2.83 2.47
C TYR A 155 -1.26 3.49 1.92
N LEU A 156 -2.01 4.12 2.83
CA LEU A 156 -3.15 4.96 2.50
C LEU A 156 -2.91 6.38 3.01
N ALA A 157 -2.99 7.36 2.12
CA ALA A 157 -3.20 8.77 2.46
C ALA A 157 -4.71 9.02 2.51
N LYS A 158 -5.29 9.08 3.71
CA LYS A 158 -6.71 9.41 3.90
C LYS A 158 -6.87 10.92 3.89
N LEU A 159 -7.52 11.43 2.86
CA LEU A 159 -7.90 12.82 2.70
C LEU A 159 -9.18 13.08 3.51
N THR A 160 -9.28 14.22 4.19
CA THR A 160 -10.53 14.66 4.84
C THR A 160 -10.74 16.15 4.62
N ASN A 161 -11.84 16.56 3.96
CA ASN A 161 -12.15 17.99 3.81
C ASN A 161 -12.81 18.59 5.07
N ALA A 162 -12.97 19.91 5.11
CA ALA A 162 -13.58 20.63 6.24
C ALA A 162 -15.00 20.16 6.60
N ASN A 163 -15.73 19.60 5.63
CA ASN A 163 -17.07 19.03 5.82
C ASN A 163 -17.05 17.54 6.23
N GLY A 164 -15.86 16.97 6.45
CA GLY A 164 -15.65 15.60 6.88
C GLY A 164 -15.77 14.55 5.79
N PHE A 165 -15.91 14.92 4.51
CA PHE A 165 -15.86 13.95 3.41
C PHE A 165 -14.44 13.43 3.21
N GLN A 166 -14.32 12.16 2.83
CA GLN A 166 -13.05 11.43 2.82
C GLN A 166 -12.84 10.64 1.53
N ASN A 167 -11.58 10.50 1.14
CA ASN A 167 -11.13 9.69 0.01
C ASN A 167 -9.69 9.20 0.27
N TYR A 168 -9.25 8.16 -0.44
CA TYR A 168 -7.88 7.63 -0.31
C TYR A 168 -7.01 7.97 -1.50
N ILE A 169 -5.74 8.24 -1.22
CA ILE A 169 -4.63 8.03 -2.14
C ILE A 169 -3.91 6.74 -1.70
N TYR A 170 -3.85 5.75 -2.57
CA TYR A 170 -3.10 4.51 -2.34
C TYR A 170 -1.69 4.60 -2.94
N PHE A 171 -0.69 4.13 -2.20
CA PHE A 171 0.69 3.98 -2.71
C PHE A 171 1.43 2.91 -1.91
N VAL A 172 2.56 2.44 -2.46
CA VAL A 172 3.47 1.53 -1.76
C VAL A 172 4.73 2.26 -1.33
N VAL A 173 5.15 2.05 -0.09
CA VAL A 173 6.50 2.43 0.35
C VAL A 173 7.41 1.22 0.19
N ARG A 174 8.40 1.34 -0.69
CA ARG A 174 9.40 0.32 -0.95
C ARG A 174 10.58 0.47 0.01
N ASP A 175 11.31 -0.63 0.16
CA ASP A 175 12.68 -0.63 0.65
C ASP A 175 13.52 -1.36 -0.38
N ASP A 176 14.11 -0.59 -1.32
CA ASP A 176 14.89 -1.13 -2.43
C ASP A 176 16.20 -1.80 -1.97
N SER A 177 16.59 -1.64 -0.69
CA SER A 177 17.72 -2.34 -0.06
C SER A 177 17.34 -3.66 0.62
N SER A 178 16.04 -3.97 0.65
CA SER A 178 15.52 -5.12 1.37
C SER A 178 15.98 -6.45 0.78
N ASN A 179 16.21 -7.41 1.67
CA ASN A 179 16.48 -8.82 1.34
C ASN A 179 15.41 -9.75 1.95
N ALA A 180 14.17 -9.26 2.04
CA ALA A 180 13.06 -10.04 2.58
C ALA A 180 12.84 -11.34 1.77
N ASP A 181 12.36 -12.40 2.42
CA ASP A 181 12.12 -13.67 1.73
C ASP A 181 11.01 -13.54 0.68
N LEU A 182 9.96 -12.77 0.99
CA LEU A 182 8.79 -12.57 0.14
C LEU A 182 8.76 -11.15 -0.43
N LEU A 183 8.45 -11.01 -1.71
CA LEU A 183 8.09 -9.75 -2.33
C LEU A 183 6.60 -9.77 -2.68
N PHE A 184 5.81 -8.98 -1.96
CA PHE A 184 4.38 -8.80 -2.20
C PHE A 184 4.17 -7.74 -3.28
N LYS A 185 3.59 -8.12 -4.42
CA LYS A 185 3.28 -7.19 -5.51
C LYS A 185 1.83 -6.74 -5.44
N CYS A 186 1.65 -5.42 -5.36
CA CYS A 186 0.35 -4.78 -5.41
C CYS A 186 -0.09 -4.48 -6.85
N SER A 187 -1.31 -4.88 -7.18
CA SER A 187 -1.89 -5.03 -8.52
C SER A 187 -2.49 -3.72 -9.05
N VAL A 188 -1.75 -2.62 -8.93
CA VAL A 188 -2.18 -1.25 -9.26
C VAL A 188 -2.66 -1.09 -10.71
N ASN A 189 -2.20 -1.93 -11.64
CA ASN A 189 -2.70 -1.95 -13.02
C ASN A 189 -4.15 -2.38 -13.08
N THR A 190 -4.50 -3.44 -12.34
CA THR A 190 -5.89 -3.89 -12.24
C THR A 190 -6.74 -2.80 -11.64
N TYR A 191 -6.24 -2.09 -10.62
CA TYR A 191 -7.01 -1.02 -9.99
C TYR A 191 -7.35 0.05 -11.03
N GLN A 192 -6.40 0.43 -11.87
CA GLN A 192 -6.65 1.38 -12.95
C GLN A 192 -7.50 0.84 -14.11
N ALA A 193 -7.43 -0.45 -14.39
CA ALA A 193 -8.24 -1.07 -15.44
C ALA A 193 -9.74 -0.97 -15.14
N TYR A 194 -10.13 -1.15 -13.87
CA TYR A 194 -11.52 -1.04 -13.40
C TYR A 194 -11.90 0.37 -12.92
N ASN A 195 -10.96 1.31 -12.92
CA ASN A 195 -11.21 2.67 -12.46
C ASN A 195 -12.01 3.45 -13.51
N TYR A 196 -13.25 3.80 -13.15
CA TYR A 196 -14.15 4.58 -13.99
C TYR A 196 -14.11 6.10 -13.71
N PHE A 197 -13.15 6.58 -12.92
CA PHE A 197 -12.96 8.02 -12.68
C PHE A 197 -12.87 8.81 -14.00
N GLY A 198 -13.61 9.92 -14.08
CA GLY A 198 -13.74 10.72 -15.31
C GLY A 198 -14.60 10.07 -16.39
N GLY A 199 -15.40 9.05 -16.03
CA GLY A 199 -16.39 8.40 -16.89
C GLY A 199 -15.84 7.30 -17.80
N LYS A 200 -14.60 6.85 -17.57
CA LYS A 200 -13.89 5.90 -18.44
C LYS A 200 -13.13 4.84 -17.65
N SER A 201 -13.36 3.59 -18.02
CA SER A 201 -12.69 2.36 -17.57
C SER A 201 -12.21 1.57 -18.80
N LEU A 202 -11.30 0.60 -18.65
CA LEU A 202 -11.01 -0.34 -19.76
C LEU A 202 -12.23 -1.21 -20.06
N TYR A 203 -13.10 -1.42 -19.07
CA TYR A 203 -14.35 -2.15 -19.22
C TYR A 203 -15.44 -1.25 -19.81
N PRO A 204 -16.08 -1.66 -20.93
CA PRO A 204 -17.17 -0.90 -21.53
C PRO A 204 -18.35 -0.67 -20.58
N ASP A 205 -18.74 -1.67 -19.81
CA ASP A 205 -19.91 -1.58 -18.93
C ASP A 205 -19.73 -0.57 -17.80
N ASP A 206 -18.50 -0.32 -17.37
CA ASP A 206 -18.14 0.66 -16.35
C ASP A 206 -17.92 2.07 -16.94
N SER A 207 -17.92 2.20 -18.27
CA SER A 207 -17.77 3.48 -18.95
C SER A 207 -19.14 4.13 -19.22
N VAL A 208 -19.25 5.46 -19.05
CA VAL A 208 -20.52 6.20 -19.14
C VAL A 208 -21.24 5.97 -20.48
N ASN A 209 -20.49 5.93 -21.58
CA ASN A 209 -21.03 5.76 -22.93
C ASN A 209 -21.02 4.29 -23.42
N LYS A 210 -20.80 3.33 -22.52
CA LYS A 210 -20.68 1.90 -22.85
C LYS A 210 -19.57 1.57 -23.87
N VAL A 211 -18.55 2.41 -23.92
CA VAL A 211 -17.34 2.20 -24.73
C VAL A 211 -16.11 2.31 -23.84
N GLY A 212 -15.42 1.18 -23.65
CA GLY A 212 -14.20 1.10 -22.86
C GLY A 212 -13.09 1.97 -23.43
N ALA A 213 -12.30 2.56 -22.54
CA ALA A 213 -11.05 3.22 -22.90
C ALA A 213 -10.05 2.19 -23.46
N ARG A 214 -9.24 2.60 -24.43
CA ARG A 214 -8.10 1.80 -24.88
C ARG A 214 -6.81 2.11 -24.12
N LYS A 215 -6.80 3.24 -23.40
CA LYS A 215 -5.68 3.69 -22.58
C LYS A 215 -6.22 4.39 -21.35
N VAL A 216 -5.66 4.06 -20.18
CA VAL A 216 -5.94 4.69 -18.88
C VAL A 216 -4.64 5.31 -18.33
N SER A 217 -4.77 6.24 -17.37
CA SER A 217 -3.64 6.93 -16.73
C SER A 217 -3.61 6.67 -15.23
N PHE A 218 -2.42 6.74 -14.61
CA PHE A 218 -2.28 6.89 -13.16
C PHE A 218 -2.38 8.33 -12.69
N ASP A 219 -2.31 9.31 -13.61
CA ASP A 219 -2.46 10.74 -13.31
C ASP A 219 -3.94 11.11 -13.06
N ARG A 220 -4.67 10.27 -12.33
CA ARG A 220 -6.06 10.46 -11.96
C ARG A 220 -6.37 9.71 -10.65
N PRO A 221 -7.31 10.19 -9.84
CA PRO A 221 -7.79 9.47 -8.67
C PRO A 221 -8.37 8.09 -9.00
N LEU A 222 -8.37 7.20 -8.00
CA LEU A 222 -9.22 6.02 -8.01
C LEU A 222 -10.63 6.43 -7.58
N ASN A 223 -11.62 6.00 -8.34
CA ASN A 223 -13.02 6.13 -7.93
C ASN A 223 -13.32 5.19 -6.74
N ASN A 224 -14.49 5.34 -6.12
CA ASN A 224 -14.86 4.58 -4.92
C ASN A 224 -14.81 3.06 -5.11
N TYR A 225 -15.19 2.52 -6.26
CA TYR A 225 -15.09 1.08 -6.54
C TYR A 225 -13.63 0.63 -6.65
N ALA A 226 -12.83 1.22 -7.54
CA ALA A 226 -11.44 0.83 -7.75
C ALA A 226 -10.58 0.98 -6.48
N SER A 227 -10.89 1.98 -5.64
CA SER A 227 -10.18 2.19 -4.36
C SER A 227 -10.37 1.04 -3.36
N THR A 228 -11.40 0.20 -3.52
CA THR A 228 -11.63 -0.97 -2.65
C THR A 228 -10.75 -2.17 -3.02
N PHE A 229 -10.12 -2.19 -4.20
CA PHE A 229 -9.43 -3.40 -4.66
C PHE A 229 -8.35 -3.85 -3.68
N PHE A 230 -7.56 -2.91 -3.16
CA PHE A 230 -6.57 -3.23 -2.14
C PHE A 230 -7.21 -3.82 -0.88
N THR A 231 -8.22 -3.17 -0.30
CA THR A 231 -8.82 -3.60 0.97
C THR A 231 -9.61 -4.90 0.84
N SER A 232 -10.20 -5.15 -0.32
CA SER A 232 -11.01 -6.34 -0.59
C SER A 232 -10.17 -7.55 -1.01
N TRP A 233 -9.15 -7.36 -1.86
CA TRP A 233 -8.45 -8.47 -2.51
C TRP A 233 -7.04 -8.73 -1.98
N GLU A 234 -6.30 -7.70 -1.56
CA GLU A 234 -4.89 -7.85 -1.15
C GLU A 234 -4.71 -7.81 0.37
N MET A 235 -5.44 -6.91 1.04
CA MET A 235 -5.32 -6.69 2.48
C MET A 235 -5.56 -7.95 3.33
N PRO A 236 -6.48 -8.88 3.00
CA PRO A 236 -6.63 -10.12 3.77
C PRO A 236 -5.35 -10.96 3.82
N LEU A 237 -4.69 -11.17 2.68
CA LEU A 237 -3.44 -11.93 2.60
C LEU A 237 -2.28 -11.15 3.23
N LEU A 238 -2.19 -9.84 2.97
CA LEU A 238 -1.22 -8.96 3.61
C LEU A 238 -1.27 -9.11 5.13
N ARG A 239 -2.47 -9.00 5.72
CA ARG A 239 -2.67 -9.13 7.17
C ARG A 239 -2.33 -10.53 7.68
N PHE A 240 -2.61 -11.57 6.91
CA PHE A 240 -2.22 -12.94 7.25
C PHE A 240 -0.70 -13.10 7.28
N ILE A 241 -0.01 -12.63 6.24
CA ILE A 241 1.46 -12.70 6.13
C ILE A 241 2.10 -11.95 7.30
N GLU A 242 1.66 -10.72 7.55
CA GLU A 242 2.22 -9.92 8.63
C GLU A 242 1.91 -10.48 10.01
N LYS A 243 0.67 -10.94 10.26
CA LYS A 243 0.27 -11.56 11.54
C LYS A 243 1.16 -12.74 11.91
N ASN A 244 1.56 -13.54 10.92
CA ASN A 244 2.41 -14.70 11.11
C ASN A 244 3.91 -14.38 11.09
N GLY A 245 4.29 -13.10 10.98
CA GLY A 245 5.67 -12.66 11.08
C GLY A 245 6.55 -13.07 9.90
N TYR A 246 5.96 -13.35 8.74
CA TYR A 246 6.75 -13.62 7.53
C TYR A 246 7.59 -12.39 7.15
N ASN A 247 8.80 -12.63 6.65
CA ASN A 247 9.68 -11.58 6.17
C ASN A 247 9.24 -11.15 4.76
N VAL A 248 8.58 -9.99 4.66
CA VAL A 248 7.95 -9.50 3.44
C VAL A 248 8.32 -8.04 3.16
N SER A 249 8.58 -7.75 1.89
CA SER A 249 8.69 -6.41 1.31
C SER A 249 7.64 -6.20 0.23
N TYR A 250 7.39 -4.94 -0.14
CA TYR A 250 6.27 -4.58 -1.02
C TYR A 250 6.75 -3.82 -2.25
N CYS A 251 6.12 -4.11 -3.39
CA CYS A 251 6.30 -3.39 -4.64
C CYS A 251 4.95 -3.26 -5.36
N THR A 252 4.94 -2.52 -6.47
CA THR A 252 3.80 -2.45 -7.40
C THR A 252 4.14 -3.10 -8.73
N ASP A 253 3.13 -3.27 -9.57
CA ASP A 253 3.31 -3.68 -10.96
C ASP A 253 4.35 -2.85 -11.72
N ILE A 254 4.40 -1.54 -11.47
CA ILE A 254 5.30 -0.61 -12.15
C ILE A 254 6.75 -0.86 -11.77
N ASP A 255 6.99 -1.23 -10.51
CA ASP A 255 8.32 -1.58 -10.02
C ASP A 255 8.80 -2.89 -10.67
N LEU A 256 7.92 -3.91 -10.75
CA LEU A 256 8.25 -5.17 -11.44
C LEU A 256 8.45 -4.96 -12.95
N HIS A 257 7.70 -4.04 -13.56
CA HIS A 257 7.88 -3.68 -14.96
C HIS A 257 9.25 -3.02 -15.21
N SER A 258 9.62 -2.05 -14.37
CA SER A 258 10.77 -1.17 -14.60
C SER A 258 12.11 -1.72 -14.11
N ASN A 259 12.11 -2.69 -13.18
CA ASN A 259 13.33 -3.24 -12.61
C ASN A 259 13.43 -4.76 -12.82
N ALA A 260 14.21 -5.16 -13.81
CA ALA A 260 14.47 -6.57 -14.13
C ALA A 260 15.18 -7.35 -13.02
N THR A 261 15.84 -6.66 -12.10
CA THR A 261 16.57 -7.26 -10.98
C THR A 261 15.81 -7.19 -9.66
N LEU A 262 14.57 -6.69 -9.65
CA LEU A 262 13.79 -6.47 -8.43
C LEU A 262 13.70 -7.71 -7.56
N LEU A 263 13.58 -8.90 -8.16
CA LEU A 263 13.47 -10.19 -7.46
C LEU A 263 14.80 -10.85 -7.08
N ALA A 264 15.95 -10.26 -7.45
CA ALA A 264 17.25 -10.88 -7.22
C ALA A 264 17.53 -11.11 -5.72
N SER A 265 17.12 -10.16 -4.87
CA SER A 265 17.31 -10.17 -3.41
C SER A 265 16.20 -10.89 -2.64
N HIS A 266 15.18 -11.42 -3.31
CA HIS A 266 14.05 -12.11 -2.68
C HIS A 266 14.05 -13.60 -3.03
N LYS A 267 13.29 -14.41 -2.29
CA LYS A 267 13.11 -15.85 -2.58
C LYS A 267 11.85 -16.10 -3.40
N ALA A 268 10.79 -15.31 -3.20
CA ALA A 268 9.54 -15.50 -3.91
C ALA A 268 8.81 -14.19 -4.25
N LEU A 269 8.19 -14.13 -5.43
CA LEU A 269 7.20 -13.12 -5.79
C LEU A 269 5.80 -13.62 -5.42
N LEU A 270 4.99 -12.77 -4.79
CA LEU A 270 3.57 -13.02 -4.55
C LEU A 270 2.72 -12.19 -5.52
N SER A 271 1.93 -12.88 -6.34
CA SER A 271 0.82 -12.35 -7.13
C SER A 271 -0.48 -12.69 -6.39
N THR A 272 -1.26 -11.69 -6.01
CA THR A 272 -2.31 -11.85 -4.99
C THR A 272 -3.62 -11.20 -5.39
N GLY A 273 -4.74 -11.68 -4.84
CA GLY A 273 -6.03 -11.03 -5.03
C GLY A 273 -6.54 -11.13 -6.47
N HIS A 274 -6.68 -9.98 -7.14
CA HIS A 274 -7.18 -9.88 -8.51
C HIS A 274 -6.11 -9.26 -9.43
N ASP A 275 -5.10 -10.05 -9.75
CA ASP A 275 -3.87 -9.60 -10.42
C ASP A 275 -3.92 -9.84 -11.94
N GLU A 276 -4.93 -9.23 -12.59
CA GLU A 276 -5.35 -9.52 -13.95
C GLU A 276 -4.43 -8.92 -15.05
N TYR A 277 -3.90 -7.72 -14.80
CA TYR A 277 -3.21 -6.92 -15.83
C TYR A 277 -1.70 -6.95 -15.67
N TRP A 278 -1.01 -7.63 -16.60
CA TRP A 278 0.44 -7.73 -16.65
C TRP A 278 1.04 -7.21 -17.96
N SER A 279 2.11 -6.42 -17.87
CA SER A 279 2.88 -6.03 -19.05
C SER A 279 3.77 -7.19 -19.52
N GLY A 280 4.21 -7.13 -20.78
CA GLY A 280 5.21 -8.07 -21.31
C GLY A 280 6.49 -8.11 -20.47
N ALA A 281 7.05 -6.95 -20.13
CA ALA A 281 8.28 -6.88 -19.34
C ALA A 281 8.12 -7.44 -17.91
N MET A 282 6.94 -7.26 -17.27
CA MET A 282 6.68 -7.89 -15.96
C MET A 282 6.72 -9.41 -16.07
N TYR A 283 6.11 -9.96 -17.12
CA TYR A 283 6.12 -11.40 -17.38
C TYR A 283 7.55 -11.89 -17.62
N ASP A 284 8.31 -11.21 -18.47
CA ASP A 284 9.69 -11.58 -18.78
C ASP A 284 10.59 -11.51 -17.54
N ASN A 285 10.45 -10.48 -16.70
CA ASN A 285 11.20 -10.32 -15.45
C ASN A 285 10.85 -11.43 -14.44
N ALA A 286 9.57 -11.77 -14.28
CA ALA A 286 9.13 -12.86 -13.41
C ALA A 286 9.61 -14.22 -13.93
N LEU A 287 9.54 -14.45 -15.24
CA LEU A 287 10.00 -15.67 -15.90
C LEU A 287 11.51 -15.85 -15.76
N ALA A 288 12.29 -14.79 -15.98
CA ALA A 288 13.74 -14.79 -15.79
C ALA A 288 14.11 -15.10 -14.34
N SER A 289 13.41 -14.49 -13.38
CA SER A 289 13.62 -14.75 -11.95
C SER A 289 13.31 -16.19 -11.57
N ARG A 290 12.21 -16.76 -12.09
CA ARG A 290 11.88 -18.17 -11.92
C ARG A 290 12.98 -19.08 -12.47
N ASN A 291 13.47 -18.80 -13.68
CA ASN A 291 14.55 -19.57 -14.31
C ASN A 291 15.88 -19.44 -13.53
N ALA A 292 16.07 -18.35 -12.79
CA ALA A 292 17.18 -18.15 -11.84
C ALA A 292 16.94 -18.79 -10.46
N GLY A 293 15.92 -19.65 -10.31
CA GLY A 293 15.67 -20.41 -9.09
C GLY A 293 14.80 -19.71 -8.04
N LYS A 294 14.14 -18.59 -8.38
CA LYS A 294 13.16 -17.93 -7.51
C LYS A 294 11.78 -18.57 -7.64
N HIS A 295 10.93 -18.37 -6.64
CA HIS A 295 9.56 -18.89 -6.64
C HIS A 295 8.54 -17.83 -7.06
N LEU A 296 7.47 -18.26 -7.74
CA LEU A 296 6.32 -17.42 -8.04
C LEU A 296 5.10 -18.07 -7.39
N LEU A 297 4.42 -17.34 -6.50
CA LEU A 297 3.18 -17.81 -5.87
C LEU A 297 2.03 -16.97 -6.42
N SER A 298 1.10 -17.63 -7.10
CA SER A 298 -0.17 -17.01 -7.51
C SER A 298 -1.25 -17.44 -6.51
N LEU A 299 -1.70 -16.48 -5.71
CA LEU A 299 -2.64 -16.66 -4.60
C LEU A 299 -3.89 -15.80 -4.83
N GLY A 300 -4.34 -15.75 -6.07
CA GLY A 300 -5.43 -14.90 -6.53
C GLY A 300 -6.19 -15.51 -7.69
N LEU A 301 -7.20 -14.79 -8.16
CA LEU A 301 -7.95 -15.13 -9.35
C LEU A 301 -7.33 -14.46 -10.59
N THR A 302 -7.52 -15.10 -11.75
CA THR A 302 -7.24 -14.53 -13.07
C THR A 302 -5.84 -13.93 -13.27
N PRO A 303 -4.74 -14.60 -12.91
CA PRO A 303 -3.43 -14.10 -13.26
C PRO A 303 -3.26 -14.07 -14.80
N TYR A 304 -2.85 -12.91 -15.34
CA TYR A 304 -2.38 -12.76 -16.73
C TYR A 304 -3.46 -12.94 -17.81
N ILE A 305 -4.46 -12.05 -17.89
CA ILE A 305 -5.46 -12.07 -18.98
C ILE A 305 -5.11 -11.10 -20.13
N GLY A 306 -4.45 -9.98 -19.84
CA GLY A 306 -4.17 -8.94 -20.84
C GLY A 306 -2.70 -8.58 -20.95
N LYS A 307 -2.14 -8.65 -22.17
CA LYS A 307 -0.88 -7.96 -22.51
C LYS A 307 -1.17 -6.48 -22.75
N PHE A 308 -0.59 -5.62 -21.92
CA PHE A 308 -0.65 -4.17 -22.13
C PHE A 308 0.78 -3.58 -22.14
N GLY A 309 0.91 -2.34 -22.65
CA GLY A 309 2.17 -1.61 -22.69
C GLY A 309 2.07 -0.27 -21.96
N TRP A 310 3.20 0.21 -21.45
CA TRP A 310 3.30 1.54 -20.85
C TRP A 310 3.68 2.59 -21.89
N ARG A 311 3.16 3.80 -21.72
CA ARG A 311 3.67 5.01 -22.38
C ARG A 311 3.88 6.07 -21.33
N THR A 312 5.13 6.49 -21.14
CA THR A 312 5.46 7.69 -20.38
C THR A 312 5.11 8.92 -21.23
N THR A 313 4.48 9.93 -20.64
CA THR A 313 4.13 11.20 -21.30
C THR A 313 5.30 12.17 -21.40
N THR A 314 6.49 11.81 -20.90
CA THR A 314 7.71 12.55 -21.14
C THR A 314 8.30 12.17 -22.50
N GLY A 315 7.93 12.96 -23.50
CA GLY A 315 8.49 13.02 -24.84
C GLY A 315 8.06 14.34 -25.48
#